data_AF-A0A2N1RA88-F1
#
_entry.id   AF-A0A2N1RA88-F1
#
_cell.length_a   1.000
_cell.length_b   1.000
_cell.length_c   1.000
_cell.angle_alpha   90.00
_cell.angle_beta   90.00
_cell.angle_gamma   90.00
#
_symmetry.space_group_name_H-M   'P 1'
#
loop_
_entity.id
_entity.type
_entity.pdbx_description
1 polymer ?
#
loop_
_entity_poly.entity_id
_entity_poly.type
_entity_poly.pdbx_seq_one_letter_code
_entity_poly.pdbx_strand_id
1 'polypeptide(L)'
;AEAFKDADIVYPKSWAPFAVMEERTQMVSDGKFDELKDLEKRCLLNNAKFKDWECTEELMATTKAGKALYMHCLPADITGVSCKEGEVEASVFERYRIPLYKEASFKPYIIAAMIFLAKFSDPAAKLAELVEADTKRIK
;
A
#
# COMPACT_ATOMS: atom_id res chain seq x y z
N ALA A 1 11.47 13.33 -6.43
CA ALA A 1 12.78 12.86 -6.93
C ALA A 1 13.83 12.69 -5.83
N GLU A 2 14.09 13.70 -4.98
CA GLU A 2 15.16 13.64 -3.95
C GLU A 2 15.11 12.36 -3.08
N ALA A 3 13.93 11.97 -2.60
CA ALA A 3 13.76 10.78 -1.75
C ALA A 3 14.08 9.44 -2.43
N PHE A 4 14.14 9.38 -3.77
CA PHE A 4 14.52 8.16 -4.49
C PHE A 4 16.03 7.98 -4.56
N LYS A 5 16.81 9.08 -4.49
CA LYS A 5 18.25 9.03 -4.68
C LYS A 5 18.90 8.16 -3.62
N ASP A 6 19.68 7.17 -4.04
CA ASP A 6 20.41 6.23 -3.18
C ASP A 6 19.51 5.41 -2.22
N ALA A 7 18.19 5.40 -2.43
CA ALA A 7 17.26 4.64 -1.59
C ALA A 7 17.46 3.13 -1.75
N ASP A 8 17.43 2.39 -0.64
CA ASP A 8 17.40 0.92 -0.63
C ASP A 8 15.98 0.37 -0.89
N ILE A 9 14.95 1.10 -0.47
CA ILE A 9 13.53 0.75 -0.54
C ILE A 9 12.76 2.01 -0.93
N VAL A 10 11.75 1.85 -1.79
CA VAL A 10 10.80 2.91 -2.12
C VAL A 10 9.36 2.44 -1.91
N TYR A 11 8.53 3.31 -1.35
CA TYR A 11 7.10 3.04 -1.13
C TYR A 11 6.27 4.25 -1.60
N PRO A 12 6.12 4.45 -2.91
CA PRO A 12 5.31 5.53 -3.45
C PRO A 12 3.84 5.10 -3.50
N LYS A 13 2.98 5.82 -2.77
CA LYS A 13 1.53 5.62 -2.73
C LYS A 13 0.85 6.97 -2.56
N SER A 14 -0.28 7.19 -3.23
CA SER A 14 -1.05 8.42 -3.05
C SER A 14 -1.83 8.44 -1.73
N TRP A 15 -2.03 9.62 -1.15
CA TRP A 15 -2.96 9.87 -0.05
C TRP A 15 -3.61 11.24 -0.17
N ALA A 16 -4.82 11.40 0.35
CA ALA A 16 -5.47 12.70 0.46
C ALA A 16 -4.87 13.50 1.63
N PRO A 17 -4.73 14.84 1.52
CA PRO A 17 -4.29 15.68 2.64
C PRO A 17 -5.14 15.48 3.90
N PHE A 18 -4.53 15.55 5.08
CA PHE A 18 -5.24 15.35 6.35
C PHE A 18 -6.44 16.30 6.52
N ALA A 19 -6.26 17.60 6.22
CA ALA A 19 -7.34 18.59 6.30
C ALA A 19 -8.53 18.27 5.37
N VAL A 20 -8.26 17.74 4.18
CA VAL A 20 -9.32 17.27 3.25
C VAL A 20 -10.10 16.12 3.88
N MET A 21 -9.43 15.23 4.60
CA MET A 21 -10.09 14.11 5.29
C MET A 21 -10.93 14.58 6.48
N GLU A 22 -10.53 15.64 7.19
CA GLU A 22 -11.34 16.27 8.24
C GLU A 22 -12.63 16.89 7.65
N GLU A 23 -12.52 17.71 6.60
CA GLU A 23 -13.67 18.27 5.89
C GLU A 23 -14.62 17.16 5.41
N ARG A 24 -14.06 16.13 4.75
CA ARG A 24 -14.83 14.98 4.27
C ARG A 24 -15.58 14.28 5.39
N THR A 25 -14.93 14.05 6.54
CA THR A 25 -15.53 13.33 7.67
C THR A 25 -16.72 14.11 8.23
N GLN A 26 -16.58 15.43 8.38
CA GLN A 26 -17.68 16.29 8.82
C GLN A 26 -18.84 16.28 7.81
N MET A 27 -18.56 16.47 6.52
CA MET A 27 -19.59 16.46 5.47
C MET A 27 -20.36 15.15 5.41
N VAL A 28 -19.67 14.00 5.53
CA VAL A 28 -20.30 12.68 5.55
C VAL A 28 -21.16 12.51 6.81
N SER A 29 -20.68 12.94 7.98
CA SER A 29 -21.42 12.88 9.24
C SER A 29 -22.70 13.71 9.19
N ASP A 30 -22.67 14.85 8.51
CA ASP A 30 -23.80 15.77 8.38
C ASP A 30 -24.73 15.42 7.20
N GLY A 31 -24.44 14.36 6.43
CA GLY A 31 -25.23 13.95 5.27
C GLY A 31 -25.12 14.89 4.06
N LYS A 32 -24.07 15.72 3.98
CA LYS A 32 -23.85 16.76 2.97
C LYS A 32 -23.19 16.21 1.70
N PHE A 33 -23.85 15.25 1.04
CA PHE A 33 -23.26 14.55 -0.11
C PHE A 33 -23.09 15.41 -1.36
N ASP A 34 -23.86 16.48 -1.53
CA ASP A 34 -23.65 17.41 -2.65
C ASP A 34 -22.41 18.29 -2.44
N GLU A 35 -22.18 18.79 -1.22
CA GLU A 35 -20.93 19.49 -0.86
C GLU A 35 -19.72 18.56 -0.98
N LEU A 36 -19.88 17.27 -0.65
CA LEU A 36 -18.84 16.26 -0.80
C LEU A 36 -18.39 16.11 -2.27
N LYS A 37 -19.31 16.11 -3.23
CA LYS A 37 -18.96 16.04 -4.66
C LYS A 37 -18.10 17.23 -5.08
N ASP A 38 -18.34 18.41 -4.54
CA ASP A 38 -17.56 19.61 -4.85
C ASP A 38 -16.18 19.57 -4.17
N LEU A 39 -16.07 19.04 -2.95
CA LEU A 39 -14.78 18.71 -2.33
C LEU A 39 -13.98 17.73 -3.19
N GLU A 40 -14.60 16.64 -3.67
CA GLU A 40 -13.94 15.65 -4.53
C GLU A 40 -13.42 16.26 -5.84
N LYS A 41 -14.21 17.10 -6.52
CA LYS A 41 -13.77 17.84 -7.72
C LYS A 41 -12.55 18.72 -7.42
N ARG A 42 -12.55 19.46 -6.31
CA ARG A 42 -11.40 20.28 -5.89
C ARG A 42 -10.16 19.42 -5.66
N CYS A 43 -10.31 18.25 -5.03
CA CYS A 43 -9.21 17.33 -4.78
C CYS A 43 -8.63 16.77 -6.08
N LEU A 44 -9.47 16.36 -7.03
CA LEU A 44 -9.02 15.90 -8.35
C LEU A 44 -8.24 16.99 -9.10
N LEU A 45 -8.73 18.23 -9.09
CA LEU A 45 -8.03 19.37 -9.69
C LEU A 45 -6.70 19.67 -9.01
N ASN A 46 -6.63 19.50 -7.69
CA ASN A 46 -5.38 19.68 -6.96
C ASN A 46 -4.36 18.60 -7.31
N ASN A 47 -4.76 17.32 -7.28
CA ASN A 47 -3.88 16.19 -7.55
C ASN A 47 -3.38 16.19 -9.00
N ALA A 48 -4.20 16.66 -9.94
CA ALA A 48 -3.82 16.81 -11.34
C ALA A 48 -2.64 17.77 -11.59
N LYS A 49 -2.22 18.57 -10.60
CA LYS A 49 -1.02 19.42 -10.68
C LYS A 49 0.28 18.65 -10.42
N PHE A 50 0.20 17.43 -9.89
CA PHE A 50 1.33 16.64 -9.40
C PHE A 50 1.39 15.26 -10.08
N LYS A 51 0.95 15.16 -11.33
CA LYS A 51 0.95 13.88 -12.07
C LYS A 51 2.34 13.36 -12.39
N ASP A 52 3.35 14.20 -12.29
CA ASP A 52 4.77 13.84 -12.36
C ASP A 52 5.23 13.00 -11.16
N TRP A 53 4.38 12.82 -10.13
CA TRP A 53 4.67 12.00 -8.95
C TRP A 53 4.32 10.52 -9.21
N GLU A 54 4.93 9.96 -10.25
CA GLU A 54 4.81 8.56 -10.64
C GLU A 54 6.11 7.82 -10.35
N CYS A 55 6.04 6.56 -9.92
CA CYS A 55 7.20 5.68 -9.82
C CYS A 55 7.60 5.14 -11.20
N THR A 56 8.51 5.86 -11.87
CA THR A 56 8.99 5.54 -13.23
C THR A 56 10.32 4.79 -13.22
N GLU A 57 10.68 4.19 -14.37
CA GLU A 57 12.01 3.59 -14.56
C GLU A 57 13.15 4.59 -14.34
N GLU A 58 12.97 5.84 -14.78
CA GLU A 58 13.96 6.91 -14.59
C GLU A 58 14.22 7.19 -13.12
N LEU A 59 13.18 7.26 -12.30
CA LEU A 59 13.31 7.43 -10.85
C LEU A 59 13.93 6.20 -10.19
N MET A 60 13.51 5.00 -10.59
CA MET A 60 14.09 3.76 -10.08
C MET A 60 15.59 3.66 -10.38
N ALA A 61 16.07 4.16 -11.53
CA ALA A 61 17.49 4.19 -11.88
C ALA A 61 18.33 5.06 -10.93
N THR A 62 17.74 6.07 -10.27
CA THR A 62 18.43 6.92 -9.29
C THR A 62 18.55 6.28 -7.90
N THR A 63 17.87 5.16 -7.67
CA THR A 63 17.93 4.44 -6.40
C THR A 63 19.25 3.71 -6.23
N LYS A 64 19.49 3.12 -5.06
CA LYS A 64 20.73 2.39 -4.79
C LYS A 64 20.88 1.23 -5.77
N ALA A 65 21.97 1.28 -6.55
CA ALA A 65 22.24 0.35 -7.64
C ALA A 65 21.12 0.25 -8.70
N GLY A 66 20.25 1.26 -8.79
CA GLY A 66 19.11 1.31 -9.72
C GLY A 66 18.03 0.25 -9.48
N LYS A 67 17.97 -0.34 -8.29
CA LYS A 67 17.15 -1.52 -8.00
C LYS A 67 16.60 -1.59 -6.58
N ALA A 68 16.25 -0.44 -5.99
CA ALA A 68 15.55 -0.42 -4.70
C ALA A 68 14.38 -1.42 -4.67
N LEU A 69 14.09 -1.98 -3.50
CA LEU A 69 12.88 -2.77 -3.34
C LEU A 69 11.67 -1.83 -3.47
N TYR A 70 10.91 -2.00 -4.55
CA TYR A 70 9.61 -1.36 -4.70
C TYR A 70 8.57 -2.08 -3.84
N MET A 71 7.90 -1.34 -2.97
CA MET A 71 6.83 -1.83 -2.10
C MET A 71 5.53 -1.07 -2.35
N HIS A 72 4.40 -1.78 -2.27
CA HIS A 72 3.06 -1.19 -2.39
C HIS A 72 1.99 -2.15 -1.88
N CYS A 73 1.01 -1.65 -1.13
CA CYS A 73 0.03 -2.50 -0.43
C CYS A 73 -0.97 -3.25 -1.32
N LEU A 74 -1.06 -2.86 -2.59
CA LEU A 74 -2.08 -3.27 -3.56
C LEU A 74 -3.52 -2.81 -3.21
N PRO A 75 -4.40 -2.64 -4.22
CA PRO A 75 -4.06 -2.47 -5.63
C PRO A 75 -3.23 -1.18 -5.84
N ALA A 76 -2.40 -1.16 -6.88
CA ALA A 76 -1.70 0.05 -7.35
C ALA A 76 -2.43 0.61 -8.57
N ASP A 77 -2.39 1.93 -8.74
CA ASP A 77 -2.83 2.58 -9.98
C ASP A 77 -1.70 2.51 -11.02
N ILE A 78 -1.80 1.58 -11.97
CA ILE A 78 -0.74 1.28 -12.95
C ILE A 78 -1.02 2.06 -14.23
N THR A 79 -0.10 2.95 -14.60
CA THR A 79 -0.18 3.77 -15.81
C THR A 79 -0.28 2.90 -17.06
N GLY A 80 -1.29 3.17 -17.89
CA GLY A 80 -1.57 2.44 -19.13
C GLY A 80 -2.22 1.07 -18.94
N VAL A 81 -2.49 0.64 -17.70
CA VAL A 81 -3.13 -0.66 -17.40
C VAL A 81 -4.45 -0.46 -16.65
N SER A 82 -4.41 0.02 -15.40
CA SER A 82 -5.64 0.26 -14.62
C SER A 82 -6.19 1.67 -14.80
N CYS A 83 -5.35 2.61 -15.21
CA CYS A 83 -5.71 4.01 -15.43
C CYS A 83 -4.79 4.64 -16.49
N LYS A 84 -5.16 5.82 -16.98
CA LYS A 84 -4.35 6.54 -17.99
C LYS A 84 -3.01 7.03 -17.43
N GLU A 85 -3.04 7.57 -16.21
CA GLU A 85 -1.90 8.19 -15.50
C GLU A 85 -2.08 7.78 -14.02
N GLY A 86 -1.08 7.12 -13.42
CA GLY A 86 -1.19 6.47 -12.12
C GLY A 86 0.02 6.66 -11.20
N GLU A 87 0.16 5.76 -10.24
CA GLU A 87 1.20 5.78 -9.20
C GLU A 87 2.53 5.15 -9.66
N VAL A 88 2.49 4.24 -10.65
CA VAL A 88 3.66 3.45 -11.07
C VAL A 88 3.59 3.05 -12.54
N GLU A 89 4.75 3.06 -13.20
CA GLU A 89 4.89 2.61 -14.58
C GLU A 89 4.69 1.07 -14.66
N ALA A 90 4.05 0.60 -15.74
CA ALA A 90 3.74 -0.82 -15.90
C ALA A 90 4.98 -1.75 -15.87
N SER A 91 6.11 -1.29 -16.44
CA SER A 91 7.39 -1.99 -16.46
C SER A 91 7.98 -2.18 -15.06
N VAL A 92 7.97 -1.13 -14.24
CA VAL A 92 8.39 -1.17 -12.82
C VAL A 92 7.48 -2.11 -12.04
N PHE A 93 6.16 -1.97 -12.16
CA PHE A 93 5.22 -2.85 -11.45
C PHE A 93 5.45 -4.33 -11.81
N GLU A 94 5.58 -4.66 -13.10
CA GLU A 94 5.77 -6.05 -13.53
C GLU A 94 7.09 -6.63 -13.00
N ARG A 95 8.19 -5.85 -13.00
CA ARG A 95 9.48 -6.28 -12.45
C ARG A 95 9.39 -6.68 -10.98
N TYR A 96 8.53 -6.01 -10.20
CA TYR A 96 8.38 -6.25 -8.75
C TYR A 96 7.09 -6.98 -8.37
N ARG A 97 6.32 -7.49 -9.33
CA ARG A 97 5.03 -8.17 -9.07
C ARG A 97 5.15 -9.33 -8.06
N ILE A 98 6.18 -10.16 -8.19
CA ILE A 98 6.41 -11.28 -7.26
C ILE A 98 6.77 -10.77 -5.84
N PRO A 99 7.74 -9.85 -5.65
CA PRO A 99 7.95 -9.18 -4.37
C PRO A 99 6.68 -8.61 -3.74
N LEU A 100 5.84 -7.89 -4.49
CA LEU A 100 4.59 -7.29 -3.99
C LEU A 100 3.58 -8.35 -3.53
N TYR A 101 3.45 -9.44 -4.27
CA TYR A 101 2.55 -10.53 -3.88
C TYR A 101 3.07 -11.25 -2.63
N LYS A 102 4.39 -11.39 -2.53
CA LYS A 102 5.01 -11.94 -1.33
C LYS A 102 4.83 -11.00 -0.13
N GLU A 103 4.97 -9.68 -0.30
CA GLU A 103 4.66 -8.67 0.70
C GLU A 103 3.23 -8.81 1.22
N ALA A 104 2.24 -8.83 0.32
CA ALA A 104 0.83 -8.96 0.68
C ALA A 104 0.52 -10.29 1.42
N SER A 105 1.27 -11.36 1.12
CA SER A 105 1.08 -12.69 1.74
C SER A 105 1.31 -12.70 3.26
N PHE A 106 2.00 -11.71 3.82
CA PHE A 106 2.25 -11.64 5.26
C PHE A 106 1.06 -11.12 6.07
N LYS A 107 0.17 -10.30 5.48
CA LYS A 107 -0.94 -9.65 6.21
C LYS A 107 -1.84 -10.65 6.97
N PRO A 108 -2.24 -11.79 6.40
CA PRO A 108 -3.03 -12.79 7.15
C PRO A 108 -2.31 -13.33 8.38
N TYR A 109 -1.00 -13.59 8.28
CA TYR A 109 -0.20 -14.11 9.40
C TYR A 109 0.01 -13.07 10.50
N ILE A 110 0.19 -11.79 10.14
CA ILE A 110 0.31 -10.70 11.12
C ILE A 110 -0.99 -10.54 11.92
N ILE A 111 -2.16 -10.55 11.26
CA ILE A 111 -3.45 -10.49 11.94
C ILE A 111 -3.66 -11.72 12.85
N ALA A 112 -3.30 -12.92 12.37
CA ALA A 112 -3.37 -14.14 13.18
C ALA A 112 -2.46 -14.05 14.42
N ALA A 113 -1.25 -13.52 14.27
CA ALA A 113 -0.33 -13.31 15.40
C ALA A 113 -0.89 -12.32 16.42
N MET A 114 -1.49 -11.20 15.98
CA MET A 114 -2.16 -10.24 16.88
C MET A 114 -3.27 -10.92 17.70
N ILE A 115 -4.12 -11.72 17.06
CA ILE A 115 -5.18 -12.48 17.74
C ILE A 115 -4.57 -13.47 18.72
N PHE A 116 -3.55 -14.21 18.31
CA PHE A 116 -2.92 -15.26 19.10
C PHE A 116 -2.27 -14.70 20.38
N LEU A 117 -1.50 -13.61 20.25
CA LEU A 117 -0.87 -12.91 21.38
C LEU A 117 -1.89 -12.32 22.36
N ALA A 118 -3.07 -11.93 21.87
CA ALA A 118 -4.15 -11.43 22.71
C ALA A 118 -4.96 -12.54 23.43
N LYS A 119 -4.82 -13.80 23.01
CA LYS A 119 -5.62 -14.93 23.51
C LYS A 119 -4.85 -15.90 24.40
N PHE A 120 -3.53 -15.99 24.25
CA PHE A 120 -2.70 -16.92 25.01
C PHE A 120 -1.64 -16.16 25.81
N SER A 121 -1.61 -16.40 27.11
CA SER A 121 -0.59 -15.80 28.02
C SER A 121 0.81 -16.34 27.76
N ASP A 122 0.92 -17.61 27.33
CA ASP A 122 2.16 -18.22 26.85
C ASP A 122 1.98 -18.72 25.40
N PRO A 123 2.16 -17.83 24.41
CA PRO A 123 2.01 -18.18 23.01
C PRO A 123 3.11 -19.15 22.52
N ALA A 124 4.29 -19.16 23.13
CA ALA A 124 5.36 -20.08 22.74
C ALA A 124 5.03 -21.52 23.12
N ALA A 125 4.57 -21.75 24.37
CA ALA A 125 4.08 -23.05 24.80
C ALA A 125 2.91 -23.52 23.93
N LYS A 126 1.98 -22.62 23.61
CA LYS A 126 0.83 -22.96 22.76
C LYS A 126 1.23 -23.38 21.34
N LEU A 127 2.24 -22.73 20.76
CA LEU A 127 2.77 -23.14 19.45
C LEU A 127 3.46 -24.50 19.51
N ALA A 128 4.22 -24.79 20.57
CA ALA A 128 4.84 -26.10 20.76
C ALA A 128 3.79 -27.23 20.82
N GLU A 129 2.71 -27.05 21.59
CA GLU A 129 1.58 -28.00 21.63
C GLU A 129 0.99 -28.26 20.24
N LEU A 130 0.81 -27.22 19.42
CA LEU A 130 0.23 -27.35 18.08
C LEU A 130 1.15 -28.09 17.11
N VAL A 131 2.47 -27.90 17.25
CA VAL A 131 3.47 -28.63 16.46
C VAL A 131 3.49 -30.12 16.86
N GLU A 132 3.47 -30.43 18.16
CA GLU A 132 3.42 -31.81 18.65
C GLU A 132 2.15 -32.55 18.23
N ALA A 133 1.01 -31.86 18.21
CA ALA A 133 -0.26 -32.43 17.78
C ALA A 133 -0.32 -32.77 16.28
N ASP A 134 0.59 -32.20 15.46
CA ASP A 134 0.75 -32.41 14.01
C ASP A 134 -0.57 -32.60 13.23
N THR A 135 -1.56 -31.76 13.55
CA THR A 135 -2.90 -31.93 12.99
C THR A 135 -2.91 -31.43 11.54
N LYS A 136 -3.14 -32.36 10.59
CA LYS A 136 -3.16 -32.04 9.15
C LYS A 136 -4.20 -30.98 8.82
N ARG A 137 -3.73 -29.89 8.18
CA ARG A 137 -4.60 -28.81 7.67
C ARG A 137 -5.58 -29.29 6.59
N ILE A 138 -5.12 -30.19 5.71
CA ILE A 138 -5.91 -30.78 4.61
C ILE A 138 -5.94 -32.28 4.84
N LYS A 139 -7.14 -32.88 4.75
CA LYS A 139 -7.35 -34.32 4.95
C LYS A 139 -6.84 -35.14 3.78
#